data_AF-A0A1J4ZZ01-F1
#
_entry.id   AF-A0A1J4ZZ01-F1
#
_cell.length_a   1.000
_cell.length_b   1.000
_cell.length_c   1.000
_cell.angle_alpha   90.00
_cell.angle_beta   90.00
_cell.angle_gamma   90.00
#
_symmetry.space_group_name_H-M   'P 1'
#
loop_
_entity.id
_entity.type
_entity.pdbx_description
1 polymer ?
#
loop_
_entity_poly.entity_id
_entity_poly.type
_entity_poly.pdbx_seq_one_letter_code
_entity_poly.pdbx_strand_id
1 'polypeptide(L)'
;MERKAKIVATIGPASQDDAVLERLIQAGMDMARLNFSHGTQAEHAARISSLRHIAGRLGTALAILQDLQGPKIRVGALPAPLTLVAGQEIILYPQEEPLRFTHHASRITHHASHVNPPASRDAIPVDFPELFQSVSPGDRILMDDGHLELIVQQADGKTVTAQVKTGGVLSSHKGINLPGIRLDIPSFTEKDAQDLAFGLSLGVDAVAVSFVRSAQDVIQVRQAIEKLSPHNFPFLVAKLERPEALDDLEGILNIADGVMVARGDLGVEMAPEDVPGAQKRIIQAANRRGKLVITATQMLESMIHNPLPTRAEASDVANAVFDGTDAVMLSAETAAGEYPVESVAMMDRIVRQAEAGFTEWGHVQVMEASEHDDAAAMANAARELAHDRDVTAIAVF
;
A
#
# COMPACT_ATOMS: atom_id res chain seq x y z
N MET A 1 15.42 10.93 -23.57
CA MET A 1 16.11 10.31 -22.43
C MET A 1 15.34 9.06 -22.06
N GLU A 2 16.01 7.93 -21.84
CA GLU A 2 15.36 6.76 -21.25
C GLU A 2 14.93 7.09 -19.81
N ARG A 3 13.72 6.64 -19.44
CA ARG A 3 13.17 6.90 -18.11
C ARG A 3 13.90 6.04 -17.08
N LYS A 4 14.32 6.64 -15.96
CA LYS A 4 15.02 5.93 -14.88
C LYS A 4 14.02 5.36 -13.86
N ALA A 5 13.25 6.23 -13.21
CA ALA A 5 12.25 5.87 -12.21
C ALA A 5 11.15 5.02 -12.83
N LYS A 6 10.67 4.05 -12.05
CA LYS A 6 9.74 3.02 -12.50
C LYS A 6 8.29 3.42 -12.24
N ILE A 7 7.38 2.84 -13.00
CA ILE A 7 5.93 2.96 -12.79
C ILE A 7 5.38 1.62 -12.33
N VAL A 8 4.83 1.64 -11.12
CA VAL A 8 4.01 0.55 -10.58
C VAL A 8 2.54 0.88 -10.89
N ALA A 9 1.81 -0.04 -11.53
CA ALA A 9 0.38 0.14 -11.79
C ALA A 9 -0.43 -0.99 -11.17
N THR A 10 -1.50 -0.64 -10.46
CA THR A 10 -2.41 -1.62 -9.85
C THR A 10 -3.37 -2.17 -10.89
N ILE A 11 -3.47 -3.49 -10.98
CA ILE A 11 -4.38 -4.18 -11.91
C ILE A 11 -5.72 -4.43 -11.23
N GLY A 12 -6.81 -4.12 -11.94
CA GLY A 12 -8.17 -4.29 -11.46
C GLY A 12 -9.18 -4.38 -12.60
N PRO A 13 -10.49 -4.22 -12.32
CA PRO A 13 -11.54 -4.35 -13.32
C PRO A 13 -11.36 -3.50 -14.59
N ALA A 14 -10.79 -2.29 -14.48
CA ALA A 14 -10.56 -1.41 -15.63
C ALA A 14 -9.35 -1.80 -16.48
N SER A 15 -8.48 -2.68 -15.98
CA SER A 15 -7.19 -3.01 -16.60
C SER A 15 -6.93 -4.50 -16.77
N GLN A 16 -7.85 -5.38 -16.39
CA GLN A 16 -7.61 -6.83 -16.41
C GLN A 16 -7.70 -7.49 -17.80
N ASP A 17 -8.27 -6.80 -18.80
CA ASP A 17 -8.36 -7.32 -20.16
C ASP A 17 -6.98 -7.32 -20.84
N ASP A 18 -6.64 -8.40 -21.55
CA ASP A 18 -5.33 -8.58 -22.19
C ASP A 18 -4.93 -7.40 -23.11
N ALA A 19 -5.88 -6.83 -23.85
CA ALA A 19 -5.63 -5.68 -24.72
C ALA A 19 -5.27 -4.40 -23.93
N VAL A 20 -5.85 -4.23 -22.73
CA VAL A 20 -5.54 -3.10 -21.85
C VAL A 20 -4.20 -3.34 -21.15
N LEU A 21 -3.94 -4.57 -20.67
CA LEU A 21 -2.65 -4.95 -20.10
C LEU A 21 -1.48 -4.70 -21.07
N GLU A 22 -1.62 -5.10 -22.33
CA GLU A 22 -0.62 -4.81 -23.37
C GLU A 22 -0.38 -3.30 -23.53
N ARG A 23 -1.45 -2.51 -23.59
CA ARG A 23 -1.36 -1.05 -23.70
C ARG A 23 -0.71 -0.42 -22.46
N LEU A 24 -0.95 -0.95 -21.25
CA LEU A 24 -0.31 -0.46 -20.03
C LEU A 24 1.20 -0.72 -20.05
N ILE A 25 1.64 -1.92 -20.46
CA ILE A 25 3.06 -2.25 -20.60
C ILE A 25 3.71 -1.33 -21.64
N GLN A 26 3.07 -1.15 -22.81
CA GLN A 26 3.57 -0.26 -23.87
C GLN A 26 3.58 1.22 -23.46
N ALA A 27 2.64 1.66 -22.61
CA ALA A 27 2.62 3.02 -22.07
C ALA A 27 3.72 3.27 -21.04
N GLY A 28 4.40 2.22 -20.56
CA GLY A 28 5.54 2.30 -19.66
C GLY A 28 5.28 1.78 -18.25
N MET A 29 4.37 0.83 -18.04
CA MET A 29 4.29 0.09 -16.78
C MET A 29 5.50 -0.86 -16.64
N ASP A 30 6.28 -0.74 -15.56
CA ASP A 30 7.41 -1.64 -15.27
C ASP A 30 7.05 -2.74 -14.26
N MET A 31 6.04 -2.50 -13.43
CA MET A 31 5.61 -3.44 -12.40
C MET A 31 4.08 -3.42 -12.26
N ALA A 32 3.48 -4.60 -12.25
CA ALA A 32 2.07 -4.80 -12.00
C ALA A 32 1.83 -5.11 -10.52
N ARG A 33 1.08 -4.26 -9.82
CA ARG A 33 0.63 -4.50 -8.45
C ARG A 33 -0.70 -5.24 -8.44
N LEU A 34 -0.76 -6.32 -7.66
CA LEU A 34 -1.98 -7.06 -7.37
C LEU A 34 -2.35 -6.82 -5.91
N ASN A 35 -3.49 -6.16 -5.68
CA ASN A 35 -3.97 -5.84 -4.33
C ASN A 35 -4.79 -7.02 -3.76
N PHE A 36 -4.22 -7.77 -2.81
CA PHE A 36 -4.87 -8.93 -2.18
C PHE A 36 -5.87 -8.55 -1.08
N SER A 37 -6.11 -7.25 -0.86
CA SER A 37 -7.29 -6.79 -0.12
C SER A 37 -8.59 -7.06 -0.87
N HIS A 38 -8.52 -7.28 -2.19
CA HIS A 38 -9.66 -7.50 -3.07
C HIS A 38 -9.41 -8.66 -4.03
N GLY A 39 -10.50 -9.21 -4.57
CA GLY A 39 -10.46 -10.32 -5.51
C GLY A 39 -10.12 -11.66 -4.87
N THR A 40 -10.25 -12.71 -5.66
CA THR A 40 -9.94 -14.08 -5.25
C THR A 40 -8.57 -14.51 -5.74
N GLN A 41 -7.99 -15.53 -5.10
CA GLN A 41 -6.74 -16.14 -5.57
C GLN A 41 -6.85 -16.60 -7.04
N ALA A 42 -7.99 -17.15 -7.46
CA ALA A 42 -8.21 -17.56 -8.85
C ALA A 42 -8.14 -16.37 -9.84
N GLU A 43 -8.73 -15.22 -9.49
CA GLU A 43 -8.64 -14.01 -10.30
C GLU A 43 -7.20 -13.48 -10.38
N HIS A 44 -6.48 -13.48 -9.26
CA HIS A 44 -5.05 -13.09 -9.25
C HIS A 44 -4.19 -14.06 -10.08
N ALA A 45 -4.48 -15.36 -10.06
CA ALA A 45 -3.79 -16.35 -10.91
C ALA A 45 -3.95 -16.02 -12.41
N ALA A 46 -5.18 -15.72 -12.83
CA ALA A 46 -5.48 -15.35 -14.21
C ALA A 46 -4.73 -14.08 -14.62
N ARG A 47 -4.73 -13.05 -13.77
CA ARG A 47 -3.98 -11.80 -14.00
C ARG A 47 -2.48 -12.06 -14.16
N ILE A 48 -1.87 -12.85 -13.26
CA ILE A 48 -0.44 -13.19 -13.34
C ILE A 48 -0.11 -13.91 -14.65
N SER A 49 -0.96 -14.87 -15.06
CA SER A 49 -0.78 -15.60 -16.31
C SER A 49 -0.83 -14.67 -17.53
N SER A 50 -1.84 -13.79 -17.60
CA SER A 50 -1.97 -12.81 -18.70
C SER A 50 -0.79 -11.85 -18.75
N LEU A 51 -0.41 -11.26 -17.60
CA LEU A 51 0.73 -10.34 -17.50
C LEU A 51 2.02 -10.96 -18.03
N ARG A 52 2.34 -12.19 -17.62
CA ARG A 52 3.54 -12.90 -18.08
C ARG A 52 3.47 -13.26 -19.56
N HIS A 53 2.32 -13.74 -20.04
CA HIS A 53 2.14 -14.07 -21.45
C HIS A 53 2.38 -12.84 -22.34
N ILE A 54 1.77 -11.71 -21.97
CA ILE A 54 1.88 -10.45 -22.72
C ILE A 54 3.30 -9.89 -22.63
N ALA A 55 3.90 -9.84 -21.43
CA ALA A 55 5.27 -9.38 -21.25
C ALA A 55 6.27 -10.21 -22.08
N GLY A 56 6.10 -11.54 -22.09
CA GLY A 56 6.90 -12.45 -22.90
C GLY A 56 6.73 -12.24 -24.42
N ARG A 57 5.51 -11.97 -24.88
CA ARG A 57 5.23 -11.64 -26.28
C ARG A 57 5.84 -10.29 -26.70
N LEU A 58 5.85 -9.31 -25.80
CA LEU A 58 6.44 -7.99 -26.04
C LEU A 58 7.96 -7.98 -25.88
N GLY A 59 8.54 -9.00 -25.24
CA GLY A 59 9.97 -9.03 -24.90
C GLY A 59 10.35 -8.02 -23.83
N THR A 60 9.41 -7.67 -22.95
CA THR A 60 9.60 -6.66 -21.89
C THR A 60 9.72 -7.35 -20.54
N ALA A 61 10.70 -6.93 -19.72
CA ALA A 61 10.75 -7.33 -18.32
C ALA A 61 9.65 -6.62 -17.53
N LEU A 62 8.74 -7.38 -16.93
CA LEU A 62 7.63 -6.87 -16.13
C LEU A 62 7.59 -7.60 -14.79
N ALA A 63 7.78 -6.87 -13.70
CA ALA A 63 7.71 -7.43 -12.35
C ALA A 63 6.25 -7.50 -11.86
N ILE A 64 5.97 -8.45 -10.97
CA ILE A 64 4.67 -8.61 -10.33
C ILE A 64 4.83 -8.45 -8.82
N LEU A 65 4.15 -7.44 -8.26
CA LEU A 65 4.10 -7.14 -6.83
C LEU A 65 2.80 -7.67 -6.23
N GLN A 66 2.93 -8.61 -5.30
CA GLN A 66 1.84 -9.02 -4.42
C GLN A 66 1.73 -8.05 -3.24
N ASP A 67 0.63 -7.30 -3.14
CA ASP A 67 0.36 -6.42 -1.99
C ASP A 67 -0.59 -7.11 -1.01
N LEU A 68 -0.05 -7.54 0.14
CA LEU A 68 -0.78 -8.25 1.19
C LEU A 68 -1.77 -7.33 1.91
N GLN A 69 -2.83 -7.90 2.47
CA GLN A 69 -3.92 -7.11 3.06
C GLN A 69 -3.49 -6.47 4.38
N GLY A 70 -2.77 -7.23 5.22
CA GLY A 70 -2.50 -6.82 6.60
C GLY A 70 -3.77 -6.74 7.46
N PRO A 71 -3.66 -6.22 8.70
CA PRO A 71 -4.75 -6.17 9.66
C PRO A 71 -5.73 -5.01 9.41
N LYS A 72 -6.34 -4.96 8.22
CA LYS A 72 -7.25 -3.87 7.84
C LYS A 72 -8.62 -4.05 8.51
N ILE A 73 -8.97 -3.12 9.38
CA ILE A 73 -10.30 -3.05 10.01
C ILE A 73 -11.30 -2.46 9.01
N ARG A 74 -12.51 -3.03 8.95
CA ARG A 74 -13.58 -2.53 8.08
C ARG A 74 -14.93 -2.50 8.77
N VAL A 75 -15.78 -1.65 8.19
CA VAL A 75 -17.22 -1.70 8.42
C VAL A 75 -17.76 -3.01 7.86
N GLY A 76 -18.57 -3.69 8.66
CA GLY A 76 -19.24 -4.92 8.27
C GLY A 76 -20.31 -4.71 7.20
N ALA A 77 -21.07 -5.78 6.94
CA ALA A 77 -22.17 -5.70 5.99
C ALA A 77 -23.33 -4.85 6.53
N LEU A 78 -23.57 -3.71 5.89
CA LEU A 78 -24.75 -2.89 6.12
C LEU A 78 -25.91 -3.32 5.20
N PRO A 79 -27.16 -3.34 5.69
CA PRO A 79 -28.32 -3.67 4.85
C PRO A 79 -28.59 -2.60 3.78
N ALA A 80 -28.21 -1.35 4.05
CA ALA A 80 -28.20 -0.23 3.11
C ALA A 80 -27.15 0.79 3.58
N PRO A 81 -26.63 1.66 2.69
CA PRO A 81 -25.77 2.76 3.10
C PRO A 81 -26.42 3.60 4.21
N LEU A 82 -25.64 3.93 5.24
CA LEU A 82 -26.08 4.76 6.36
C LEU A 82 -25.69 6.22 6.09
N THR A 83 -26.59 7.16 6.40
CA THR A 83 -26.26 8.59 6.39
C THR A 83 -25.99 9.03 7.82
N LEU A 84 -24.73 9.35 8.12
CA LEU A 84 -24.28 9.84 9.42
C LEU A 84 -24.41 11.35 9.45
N VAL A 85 -25.03 11.88 10.51
CA VAL A 85 -25.23 13.33 10.71
C VAL A 85 -24.38 13.80 11.88
N ALA A 86 -23.68 14.93 11.74
CA ALA A 86 -22.88 15.49 12.83
C ALA A 86 -23.71 15.70 14.11
N GLY A 87 -23.15 15.30 15.25
CA GLY A 87 -23.81 15.29 16.56
C GLY A 87 -24.63 14.03 16.88
N GLN A 88 -24.93 13.18 15.88
CA GLN A 88 -25.64 11.92 16.06
C GLN A 88 -24.82 10.94 16.92
N GLU A 89 -25.50 10.20 17.79
CA GLU A 89 -24.91 9.10 18.53
C GLU A 89 -25.05 7.80 17.71
N ILE A 90 -23.96 7.05 17.60
CA ILE A 90 -23.87 5.77 16.88
C ILE A 90 -23.24 4.72 17.78
N ILE A 91 -23.70 3.48 17.65
CA ILE A 91 -23.12 2.32 18.33
C ILE A 91 -22.34 1.49 17.33
N LEU A 92 -21.09 1.18 17.62
CA LEU A 92 -20.30 0.18 16.92
C LEU A 92 -20.39 -1.14 17.69
N TYR A 93 -20.50 -2.25 16.96
CA TYR A 93 -20.59 -3.59 17.54
C TYR A 93 -19.85 -4.61 16.66
N PRO A 94 -19.35 -5.73 17.23
CA PRO A 94 -18.65 -6.74 16.46
C PRO A 94 -19.62 -7.40 15.49
N GLN A 95 -19.21 -7.51 14.23
CA GLN A 95 -19.95 -8.29 13.25
C GLN A 95 -19.98 -9.75 13.70
N GLU A 96 -21.18 -10.34 13.80
CA GLU A 96 -21.29 -11.80 13.92
C GLU A 96 -20.83 -12.43 12.59
N GLU A 97 -19.81 -13.29 12.64
CA GLU A 97 -19.37 -14.09 11.49
C GLU A 97 -20.58 -14.76 10.82
N PRO A 98 -20.85 -14.53 9.51
CA PRO A 98 -21.78 -15.41 8.82
C PRO A 98 -21.16 -16.80 8.84
N LEU A 99 -21.91 -17.81 9.31
CA LEU A 99 -21.52 -19.23 9.32
C LEU A 99 -20.87 -19.61 7.99
N ARG A 100 -19.53 -19.54 7.90
CA ARG A 100 -18.79 -20.05 6.76
C ARG A 100 -18.80 -21.57 6.90
N PHE A 101 -19.51 -22.24 5.99
CA PHE A 101 -19.36 -23.68 5.81
C PHE A 101 -17.97 -23.98 5.27
N THR A 102 -16.98 -24.06 6.16
CA THR A 102 -15.69 -24.67 5.84
C THR A 102 -15.86 -26.18 5.94
N HIS A 103 -15.75 -26.87 4.81
CA HIS A 103 -15.52 -28.31 4.77
C HIS A 103 -14.14 -28.62 5.35
N HIS A 104 -14.02 -28.60 6.67
CA HIS A 104 -13.17 -29.49 7.45
C HIS A 104 -13.43 -29.23 8.94
N ALA A 105 -13.93 -30.26 9.60
CA ALA A 105 -14.18 -30.25 11.02
C ALA A 105 -12.86 -30.15 11.80
N SER A 106 -12.58 -28.98 12.36
CA SER A 106 -11.88 -28.87 13.63
C SER A 106 -12.54 -27.77 14.45
N ARG A 107 -13.11 -28.18 15.58
CA ARG A 107 -13.95 -27.34 16.45
C ARG A 107 -13.05 -26.37 17.20
N ILE A 108 -13.06 -25.10 16.81
CA ILE A 108 -12.78 -24.01 17.75
C ILE A 108 -14.12 -23.43 18.17
N THR A 109 -14.52 -23.72 19.40
CA THR A 109 -15.68 -23.09 20.04
C THR A 109 -15.26 -21.72 20.55
N HIS A 110 -15.36 -20.68 19.71
CA HIS A 110 -15.49 -19.32 20.24
C HIS A 110 -16.89 -19.20 20.85
N HIS A 111 -16.96 -18.94 22.16
CA HIS A 111 -18.17 -18.45 22.81
C HIS A 111 -18.46 -17.05 22.24
N ALA A 112 -19.14 -17.00 21.09
CA ALA A 112 -19.72 -15.76 20.60
C ALA A 112 -20.79 -15.35 21.63
N SER A 113 -20.47 -14.34 22.43
CA SER A 113 -21.49 -13.64 23.19
C SER A 113 -22.41 -12.96 22.18
N HIS A 114 -23.61 -13.48 21.99
CA HIS A 114 -24.65 -12.83 21.19
C HIS A 114 -24.89 -11.42 21.73
N VAL A 115 -24.33 -10.43 21.06
CA VAL A 115 -24.72 -9.04 21.24
C VAL A 115 -25.86 -8.85 20.25
N ASN A 116 -27.09 -8.84 20.74
CA ASN A 116 -28.24 -8.51 19.90
C ASN A 116 -27.97 -7.15 19.24
N PRO A 117 -28.00 -7.04 17.90
CA PRO A 117 -27.85 -5.76 17.24
C PRO A 117 -28.91 -4.80 17.80
N PRO A 118 -28.55 -3.58 18.19
CA PRO A 118 -29.55 -2.59 18.58
C PRO A 118 -30.53 -2.47 17.41
N ALA A 119 -31.83 -2.50 17.69
CA ALA A 119 -32.87 -2.38 16.66
C ALA A 119 -32.94 -0.98 16.00
N SER A 120 -31.91 -0.14 16.18
CA SER A 120 -31.83 1.22 15.68
C SER A 120 -31.10 1.29 14.33
N ARG A 121 -31.42 2.31 13.54
CA ARG A 121 -30.71 2.68 12.30
C ARG A 121 -29.31 3.28 12.56
N ASP A 122 -28.82 3.14 13.79
CA ASP A 122 -27.69 3.86 14.37
C ASP A 122 -26.61 2.88 14.86
N ALA A 123 -26.48 1.74 14.18
CA ALA A 123 -25.57 0.66 14.54
C ALA A 123 -24.65 0.31 13.38
N ILE A 124 -23.35 0.30 13.62
CA ILE A 124 -22.31 -0.02 12.63
C ILE A 124 -21.63 -1.33 13.03
N PRO A 125 -21.77 -2.42 12.26
CA PRO A 125 -20.99 -3.63 12.48
C PRO A 125 -19.52 -3.38 12.13
N VAL A 126 -18.61 -3.98 12.88
CA VAL A 126 -17.16 -3.93 12.64
C VAL A 126 -16.61 -5.35 12.56
N ASP A 127 -15.81 -5.64 11.54
CA ASP A 127 -15.23 -6.98 11.31
C ASP A 127 -14.00 -7.29 12.18
N PHE A 128 -13.84 -6.55 13.29
CA PHE A 128 -12.66 -6.59 14.13
C PHE A 128 -13.02 -6.48 15.63
N PRO A 129 -13.23 -7.61 16.31
CA PRO A 129 -13.61 -7.64 17.72
C PRO A 129 -12.60 -6.97 18.67
N GLU A 130 -11.30 -7.01 18.34
CA GLU A 130 -10.24 -6.45 19.17
C GLU A 130 -10.29 -4.92 19.25
N LEU A 131 -10.99 -4.25 18.32
CA LEU A 131 -11.24 -2.80 18.38
C LEU A 131 -11.90 -2.42 19.70
N PHE A 132 -12.90 -3.18 20.14
CA PHE A 132 -13.75 -2.83 21.30
C PHE A 132 -12.98 -2.85 22.63
N GLN A 133 -11.83 -3.53 22.67
CA GLN A 133 -10.95 -3.58 23.84
C GLN A 133 -9.83 -2.54 23.78
N SER A 134 -9.58 -1.95 22.61
CA SER A 134 -8.42 -1.10 22.35
C SER A 134 -8.74 0.41 22.41
N VAL A 135 -10.01 0.79 22.27
CA VAL A 135 -10.43 2.20 22.25
C VAL A 135 -10.92 2.70 23.62
N SER A 136 -10.70 3.98 23.88
CA SER A 136 -11.06 4.70 25.11
C SER A 136 -11.90 5.95 24.82
N PRO A 137 -12.68 6.47 25.79
CA PRO A 137 -13.38 7.74 25.65
C PRO A 137 -12.45 8.89 25.20
N GLY A 138 -12.88 9.64 24.20
CA GLY A 138 -12.11 10.71 23.56
C GLY A 138 -11.34 10.28 22.32
N ASP A 139 -11.15 8.97 22.09
CA ASP A 139 -10.47 8.46 20.91
C ASP A 139 -11.26 8.75 19.62
N ARG A 140 -10.51 8.85 18.52
CA ARG A 140 -11.05 9.13 17.19
C ARG A 140 -11.18 7.82 16.42
N ILE A 141 -12.34 7.61 15.81
CA ILE A 141 -12.57 6.53 14.86
C ILE A 141 -12.83 7.17 13.51
N LEU A 142 -11.93 6.94 12.56
CA LEU A 142 -12.06 7.42 11.20
C LEU A 142 -12.60 6.32 10.31
N MET A 143 -13.50 6.67 9.38
CA MET A 143 -14.04 5.72 8.40
C MET A 143 -13.99 6.30 7.00
N ASP A 144 -13.98 5.40 6.01
CA ASP A 144 -13.96 5.77 4.59
C ASP A 144 -12.76 6.68 4.28
N ASP A 145 -11.55 6.19 4.57
CA ASP A 145 -10.28 6.90 4.33
C ASP A 145 -10.23 8.31 4.97
N GLY A 146 -10.83 8.45 6.17
CA GLY A 146 -10.82 9.69 6.94
C GLY A 146 -11.94 10.68 6.62
N HIS A 147 -12.83 10.39 5.65
CA HIS A 147 -13.94 11.27 5.29
C HIS A 147 -15.00 11.38 6.39
N LEU A 148 -15.15 10.32 7.19
CA LEU A 148 -16.09 10.25 8.31
C LEU A 148 -15.30 10.15 9.61
N GLU A 149 -15.75 10.88 10.64
CA GLU A 149 -15.08 10.92 11.94
C GLU A 149 -16.08 10.75 13.07
N LEU A 150 -15.81 9.80 13.96
CA LEU A 150 -16.53 9.57 15.21
C LEU A 150 -15.60 9.83 16.39
N ILE A 151 -16.16 10.34 17.49
CA ILE A 151 -15.46 10.50 18.77
C ILE A 151 -16.08 9.55 19.78
N VAL A 152 -15.26 8.65 20.31
CA VAL A 152 -15.68 7.65 21.32
C VAL A 152 -16.19 8.37 22.55
N GLN A 153 -17.43 8.07 22.94
CA GLN A 153 -18.03 8.54 24.19
C GLN A 153 -17.84 7.50 25.30
N GLN A 154 -18.05 6.23 24.96
CA GLN A 154 -17.94 5.12 25.90
C GLN A 154 -17.52 3.84 25.16
N ALA A 155 -16.68 3.03 25.82
CA ALA A 155 -16.30 1.69 25.38
C ALA A 155 -16.44 0.72 26.56
N ASP A 156 -17.07 -0.44 26.36
CA ASP A 156 -17.31 -1.43 27.41
C ASP A 156 -16.62 -2.80 27.15
N GLY A 157 -15.76 -2.86 26.13
CA GLY A 157 -15.08 -4.08 25.70
C GLY A 157 -15.88 -4.92 24.69
N LYS A 158 -17.16 -4.59 24.44
CA LYS A 158 -18.04 -5.31 23.51
C LYS A 158 -18.69 -4.40 22.48
N THR A 159 -19.03 -3.18 22.88
CA THR A 159 -19.57 -2.14 22.00
C THR A 159 -18.88 -0.83 22.30
N VAL A 160 -18.99 0.08 21.33
CA VAL A 160 -18.47 1.44 21.44
C VAL A 160 -19.59 2.39 21.06
N THR A 161 -19.95 3.28 21.98
CA THR A 161 -20.82 4.41 21.67
C THR A 161 -19.95 5.59 21.27
N ALA A 162 -20.23 6.18 20.12
CA ALA A 162 -19.48 7.30 19.59
C ALA A 162 -20.41 8.39 19.04
N GLN A 163 -19.95 9.64 19.12
CA GLN A 163 -20.64 10.77 18.50
C GLN A 163 -20.04 11.06 17.14
N VAL A 164 -20.89 11.22 16.11
CA VAL A 164 -20.46 11.65 14.79
C VAL A 164 -19.96 13.08 14.86
N LYS A 165 -18.68 13.30 14.54
CA LYS A 165 -18.09 14.63 14.39
C LYS A 165 -18.19 15.11 12.95
N THR A 166 -17.81 14.25 12.00
CA THR A 166 -17.91 14.50 10.56
C THR A 166 -18.80 13.44 9.93
N GLY A 167 -19.95 13.87 9.42
CA GLY A 167 -20.98 12.99 8.83
C GLY A 167 -20.84 12.83 7.32
N GLY A 168 -21.67 11.96 6.74
CA GLY A 168 -21.68 11.61 5.32
C GLY A 168 -22.29 10.24 5.08
N VAL A 169 -22.13 9.70 3.87
CA VAL A 169 -22.68 8.39 3.51
C VAL A 169 -21.64 7.30 3.81
N LEU A 170 -21.97 6.39 4.71
CA LEU A 170 -21.19 5.20 4.99
C LEU A 170 -21.77 3.98 4.27
N SER A 171 -20.94 3.24 3.54
CA SER A 171 -21.29 1.97 2.92
C SER A 171 -20.53 0.79 3.55
N SER A 172 -20.94 -0.44 3.21
CA SER A 172 -20.30 -1.66 3.71
C SER A 172 -18.83 -1.73 3.30
N HIS A 173 -18.02 -2.42 4.11
CA HIS A 173 -16.62 -2.75 3.82
C HIS A 173 -15.65 -1.56 3.71
N LYS A 174 -16.09 -0.35 4.07
CA LYS A 174 -15.23 0.83 4.19
C LYS A 174 -14.20 0.62 5.30
N GLY A 175 -12.98 1.12 5.08
CA GLY A 175 -11.89 1.03 6.05
C GLY A 175 -12.21 1.80 7.33
N ILE A 176 -11.72 1.29 8.46
CA ILE A 176 -11.73 1.96 9.76
C ILE A 176 -10.28 2.17 10.19
N ASN A 177 -9.97 3.39 10.61
CA ASN A 177 -8.67 3.79 11.11
C ASN A 177 -8.80 4.33 12.53
N LEU A 178 -7.74 4.12 13.32
CA LEU A 178 -7.73 4.40 14.75
C LEU A 178 -6.46 5.19 15.12
N PRO A 179 -6.36 6.47 14.70
CA PRO A 179 -5.14 7.26 14.84
C PRO A 179 -4.71 7.38 16.29
N GLY A 180 -3.44 7.07 16.56
CA GLY A 180 -2.85 7.13 17.90
C GLY A 180 -3.21 5.95 18.82
N ILE A 181 -3.99 4.98 18.34
CA ILE A 181 -4.37 3.79 19.10
C ILE A 181 -3.48 2.61 18.71
N ARG A 182 -2.80 2.05 19.70
CA ARG A 182 -2.00 0.83 19.52
C ARG A 182 -2.90 -0.40 19.60
N LEU A 183 -3.11 -1.02 18.46
CA LEU A 183 -3.78 -2.31 18.37
C LEU A 183 -2.77 -3.44 18.65
N ASP A 184 -3.06 -4.29 19.63
CA ASP A 184 -2.24 -5.47 19.96
C ASP A 184 -2.54 -6.63 19.02
N ILE A 185 -2.28 -6.41 17.72
CA ILE A 185 -2.57 -7.38 16.66
C ILE A 185 -1.35 -7.65 15.80
N PRO A 186 -1.20 -8.89 15.28
CA PRO A 186 -0.16 -9.19 14.31
C PRO A 186 -0.35 -8.36 13.03
N SER A 187 0.75 -7.82 12.50
CA SER A 187 0.77 -7.21 11.16
C SER A 187 0.63 -8.24 10.04
N PHE A 188 1.02 -9.50 10.34
CA PHE A 188 0.94 -10.62 9.42
C PHE A 188 -0.16 -11.59 9.88
N THR A 189 -1.28 -11.58 9.17
CA THR A 189 -2.47 -12.36 9.52
C THR A 189 -2.43 -13.79 8.96
N GLU A 190 -3.34 -14.66 9.41
CA GLU A 190 -3.48 -16.01 8.82
C GLU A 190 -3.87 -15.94 7.33
N LYS A 191 -4.72 -14.98 6.96
CA LYS A 191 -5.06 -14.72 5.56
C LYS A 191 -3.82 -14.29 4.77
N ASP A 192 -3.01 -13.38 5.32
CA ASP A 192 -1.77 -12.96 4.65
C ASP A 192 -0.81 -14.14 4.48
N ALA A 193 -0.74 -15.08 5.43
CA ALA A 193 0.09 -16.27 5.28
C ALA A 193 -0.39 -17.20 4.15
N GLN A 194 -1.72 -17.38 4.01
CA GLN A 194 -2.31 -18.15 2.93
C GLN A 194 -2.08 -17.47 1.57
N ASP A 195 -2.29 -16.17 1.50
CA ASP A 195 -2.08 -15.38 0.29
C ASP A 195 -0.61 -15.33 -0.11
N LEU A 196 0.29 -15.14 0.85
CA LEU A 196 1.74 -15.19 0.63
C LEU A 196 2.14 -16.53 0.01
N ALA A 197 1.71 -17.66 0.60
CA ALA A 197 2.00 -18.97 0.05
C ALA A 197 1.47 -19.14 -1.38
N PHE A 198 0.28 -18.61 -1.66
CA PHE A 198 -0.30 -18.62 -2.99
C PHE A 198 0.51 -17.80 -4.00
N GLY A 199 0.86 -16.56 -3.67
CA GLY A 199 1.68 -15.70 -4.53
C GLY A 199 3.06 -16.27 -4.80
N LEU A 200 3.73 -16.80 -3.77
CA LEU A 200 5.02 -17.50 -3.90
C LEU A 200 4.91 -18.73 -4.82
N SER A 201 3.82 -19.50 -4.73
CA SER A 201 3.60 -20.66 -5.62
C SER A 201 3.47 -20.26 -7.09
N LEU A 202 3.02 -19.04 -7.35
CA LEU A 202 2.95 -18.47 -8.69
C LEU A 202 4.25 -17.76 -9.09
N GLY A 203 5.22 -17.57 -8.20
CA GLY A 203 6.51 -16.94 -8.48
C GLY A 203 6.44 -15.42 -8.64
N VAL A 204 5.65 -14.73 -7.81
CA VAL A 204 5.66 -13.25 -7.76
C VAL A 204 7.09 -12.73 -7.52
N ASP A 205 7.41 -11.57 -8.09
CA ASP A 205 8.76 -10.99 -8.05
C ASP A 205 8.99 -10.17 -6.78
N ALA A 206 7.91 -9.62 -6.21
CA ALA A 206 7.94 -8.82 -5.00
C ALA A 206 6.70 -9.06 -4.13
N VAL A 207 6.85 -8.84 -2.82
CA VAL A 207 5.78 -8.89 -1.82
C VAL A 207 5.81 -7.58 -1.03
N ALA A 208 4.69 -6.87 -0.96
CA ALA A 208 4.51 -5.72 -0.08
C ALA A 208 3.75 -6.12 1.19
N VAL A 209 4.30 -5.73 2.34
CA VAL A 209 3.73 -5.96 3.68
C VAL A 209 3.03 -4.68 4.13
N SER A 210 1.72 -4.77 4.35
CA SER A 210 0.88 -3.66 4.81
C SER A 210 1.01 -3.42 6.32
N PHE A 211 0.77 -2.17 6.73
CA PHE A 211 0.71 -1.69 8.12
C PHE A 211 1.91 -2.09 8.97
N VAL A 212 3.12 -2.04 8.39
CA VAL A 212 4.37 -2.29 9.14
C VAL A 212 4.50 -1.22 10.23
N ARG A 213 4.80 -1.64 11.46
CA ARG A 213 5.05 -0.75 12.60
C ARG A 213 6.49 -0.86 13.09
N SER A 214 7.14 -2.00 12.86
CA SER A 214 8.49 -2.29 13.35
C SER A 214 9.26 -3.26 12.45
N ALA A 215 10.56 -3.36 12.67
CA ALA A 215 11.42 -4.35 12.02
C ALA A 215 10.92 -5.79 12.23
N GLN A 216 10.34 -6.07 13.39
CA GLN A 216 9.85 -7.40 13.73
C GLN A 216 8.70 -7.86 12.82
N ASP A 217 7.84 -6.93 12.39
CA ASP A 217 6.76 -7.21 11.44
C ASP A 217 7.34 -7.71 10.10
N VAL A 218 8.42 -7.08 9.63
CA VAL A 218 9.10 -7.47 8.38
C VAL A 218 9.84 -8.80 8.54
N ILE A 219 10.50 -9.02 9.68
CA ILE A 219 11.19 -10.28 10.00
C ILE A 219 10.22 -11.48 9.94
N GLN A 220 9.01 -11.33 10.48
CA GLN A 220 8.00 -12.39 10.46
C GLN A 220 7.65 -12.83 9.04
N VAL A 221 7.44 -11.87 8.13
CA VAL A 221 7.14 -12.18 6.73
C VAL A 221 8.36 -12.77 6.02
N ARG A 222 9.57 -12.26 6.27
CA ARG A 222 10.81 -12.82 5.70
C ARG A 222 11.01 -14.28 6.09
N GLN A 223 10.81 -14.61 7.37
CA GLN A 223 10.88 -15.99 7.86
C GLN A 223 9.81 -16.89 7.22
N ALA A 224 8.60 -16.37 7.00
CA ALA A 224 7.56 -17.09 6.29
C ALA A 224 7.95 -17.37 4.83
N ILE A 225 8.52 -16.38 4.13
CA ILE A 225 9.06 -16.56 2.76
C ILE A 225 10.16 -17.62 2.75
N GLU A 226 11.13 -17.55 3.67
CA GLU A 226 12.22 -18.53 3.78
C GLU A 226 11.73 -19.95 3.97
N LYS A 227 10.66 -20.13 4.74
CA LYS A 227 10.04 -21.43 4.95
C LYS A 227 9.27 -21.93 3.73
N LEU A 228 8.59 -21.04 3.01
CA LEU A 228 7.68 -21.39 1.90
C LEU A 228 8.40 -21.48 0.55
N SER A 229 9.45 -20.70 0.33
CA SER A 229 10.18 -20.57 -0.94
C SER A 229 11.69 -20.45 -0.71
N PRO A 230 12.37 -21.50 -0.20
CA PRO A 230 13.77 -21.44 0.24
C PRO A 230 14.79 -21.20 -0.88
N HIS A 231 14.36 -21.22 -2.14
CA HIS A 231 15.23 -21.11 -3.32
C HIS A 231 14.90 -19.91 -4.21
N ASN A 232 13.81 -19.21 -3.93
CA ASN A 232 13.39 -18.05 -4.71
C ASN A 232 12.72 -17.03 -3.80
N PHE A 233 13.50 -16.01 -3.43
CA PHE A 233 13.08 -14.96 -2.52
C PHE A 233 12.56 -13.77 -3.34
N PRO A 234 11.25 -13.45 -3.28
CA PRO A 234 10.78 -12.20 -3.85
C PRO A 234 11.35 -11.03 -3.06
N PHE A 235 11.40 -9.87 -3.72
CA PHE A 235 11.77 -8.62 -3.10
C PHE A 235 10.74 -8.20 -2.04
N LEU A 236 11.15 -7.94 -0.81
CA LEU A 236 10.26 -7.62 0.30
C LEU A 236 10.15 -6.11 0.51
N VAL A 237 8.96 -5.55 0.29
CA VAL A 237 8.65 -4.12 0.42
C VAL A 237 7.86 -3.86 1.71
N ALA A 238 8.39 -3.06 2.62
CA ALA A 238 7.65 -2.63 3.81
C ALA A 238 6.81 -1.38 3.50
N LYS A 239 5.49 -1.43 3.69
CA LYS A 239 4.61 -0.26 3.49
C LYS A 239 4.54 0.55 4.78
N LEU A 240 4.97 1.81 4.68
CA LEU A 240 5.02 2.76 5.79
C LEU A 240 3.72 3.55 5.82
N GLU A 241 2.73 2.96 6.49
CA GLU A 241 1.34 3.43 6.59
C GLU A 241 1.00 3.99 7.97
N ARG A 242 1.93 3.86 8.92
CA ARG A 242 1.71 4.18 10.33
C ARG A 242 2.83 5.05 10.89
N PRO A 243 2.53 6.04 11.76
CA PRO A 243 3.55 6.87 12.41
C PRO A 243 4.61 6.07 13.16
N GLU A 244 4.24 4.95 13.81
CA GLU A 244 5.18 4.10 14.54
C GLU A 244 6.29 3.53 13.64
N ALA A 245 5.99 3.32 12.35
CA ALA A 245 6.97 2.86 11.38
C ALA A 245 8.08 3.90 11.14
N LEU A 246 7.80 5.19 11.36
CA LEU A 246 8.79 6.26 11.27
C LEU A 246 9.70 6.31 12.49
N ASP A 247 9.23 5.83 13.65
CA ASP A 247 10.03 5.72 14.87
C ASP A 247 11.05 4.58 14.77
N ASP A 248 10.68 3.46 14.12
CA ASP A 248 11.55 2.30 13.86
C ASP A 248 12.02 2.19 12.39
N LEU A 249 12.08 3.31 11.68
CA LEU A 249 12.39 3.36 10.24
C LEU A 249 13.72 2.67 9.91
N GLU A 250 14.74 2.88 10.75
CA GLU A 250 16.07 2.32 10.54
C GLU A 250 16.10 0.80 10.73
N GLY A 251 15.37 0.29 11.73
CA GLY A 251 15.21 -1.14 11.94
C GLY A 251 14.50 -1.80 10.76
N ILE A 252 13.44 -1.18 10.26
CA ILE A 252 12.69 -1.66 9.09
C ILE A 252 13.59 -1.71 7.84
N LEU A 253 14.32 -0.64 7.55
CA LEU A 253 15.20 -0.56 6.37
C LEU A 253 16.35 -1.57 6.38
N ASN A 254 16.80 -1.99 7.57
CA ASN A 254 17.85 -3.00 7.68
C ASN A 254 17.38 -4.40 7.22
N ILE A 255 16.08 -4.68 7.28
CA ILE A 255 15.50 -6.01 6.99
C ILE A 255 14.75 -6.04 5.65
N ALA A 256 14.05 -4.95 5.32
CA ALA A 256 13.32 -4.82 4.08
C ALA A 256 14.29 -4.67 2.89
N ASP A 257 13.89 -5.16 1.72
CA ASP A 257 14.65 -4.93 0.49
C ASP A 257 14.33 -3.53 -0.08
N GLY A 258 13.11 -3.06 0.14
CA GLY A 258 12.68 -1.69 -0.12
C GLY A 258 11.49 -1.27 0.74
N VAL A 259 11.04 -0.04 0.55
CA VAL A 259 9.93 0.55 1.30
C VAL A 259 8.93 1.23 0.36
N MET A 260 7.70 1.37 0.82
CA MET A 260 6.66 2.12 0.11
C MET A 260 6.11 3.23 1.02
N VAL A 261 6.19 4.47 0.55
CA VAL A 261 5.50 5.61 1.15
C VAL A 261 4.03 5.51 0.77
N ALA A 262 3.22 4.91 1.64
CA ALA A 262 1.80 4.66 1.40
C ALA A 262 0.96 5.79 2.01
N ARG A 263 0.87 6.90 1.26
CA ARG A 263 0.39 8.21 1.74
C ARG A 263 -1.09 8.25 2.11
N GLY A 264 -1.91 7.40 1.48
CA GLY A 264 -3.33 7.27 1.77
C GLY A 264 -3.57 6.87 3.23
N ASP A 265 -3.18 5.65 3.60
CA ASP A 265 -3.33 5.19 5.00
C ASP A 265 -2.47 6.05 5.96
N LEU A 266 -1.24 6.44 5.57
CA LEU A 266 -0.40 7.30 6.41
C LEU A 266 -1.06 8.66 6.74
N GLY A 267 -1.69 9.31 5.75
CA GLY A 267 -2.39 10.58 5.91
C GLY A 267 -3.74 10.48 6.64
N VAL A 268 -4.24 9.27 6.85
CA VAL A 268 -5.36 9.02 7.76
C VAL A 268 -4.86 8.84 9.20
N GLU A 269 -3.71 8.20 9.38
CA GLU A 269 -3.12 7.94 10.70
C GLU A 269 -2.32 9.12 11.28
N MET A 270 -1.92 10.09 10.45
CA MET A 270 -1.23 11.32 10.87
C MET A 270 -1.92 12.59 10.34
N ALA A 271 -1.51 13.78 10.80
CA ALA A 271 -2.04 15.01 10.25
C ALA A 271 -1.61 15.18 8.78
N PRO A 272 -2.50 15.58 7.86
CA PRO A 272 -2.18 15.65 6.43
C PRO A 272 -1.01 16.60 6.11
N GLU A 273 -0.83 17.66 6.91
CA GLU A 273 0.30 18.59 6.80
C GLU A 273 1.66 17.97 7.17
N ASP A 274 1.69 16.86 7.92
CA ASP A 274 2.92 16.17 8.32
C ASP A 274 3.39 15.13 7.28
N VAL A 275 2.47 14.64 6.43
CA VAL A 275 2.74 13.62 5.41
C VAL A 275 3.86 14.01 4.44
N PRO A 276 3.95 15.26 3.92
CA PRO A 276 5.06 15.66 3.05
C PRO A 276 6.43 15.54 3.73
N GLY A 277 6.51 15.86 5.03
CA GLY A 277 7.74 15.70 5.82
C GLY A 277 8.12 14.23 6.00
N ALA A 278 7.13 13.38 6.30
CA ALA A 278 7.32 11.93 6.42
C ALA A 278 7.80 11.30 5.10
N GLN A 279 7.18 11.65 3.97
CA GLN A 279 7.59 11.18 2.64
C GLN A 279 9.08 11.47 2.39
N LYS A 280 9.49 12.73 2.58
CA LYS A 280 10.89 13.13 2.38
C LYS A 280 11.83 12.36 3.30
N ARG A 281 11.47 12.22 4.58
CA ARG A 281 12.28 11.45 5.55
C ARG A 281 12.45 9.99 5.12
N ILE A 282 11.38 9.33 4.67
CA ILE A 282 11.41 7.93 4.20
C ILE A 282 12.33 7.79 2.98
N ILE A 283 12.09 8.60 1.94
CA ILE A 283 12.85 8.53 0.69
C ILE A 283 14.33 8.76 0.96
N GLN A 284 14.67 9.76 1.77
CA GLN A 284 16.06 10.05 2.13
C GLN A 284 16.72 8.90 2.90
N ALA A 285 16.01 8.32 3.88
CA ALA A 285 16.55 7.20 4.66
C ALA A 285 16.76 5.93 3.81
N ALA A 286 15.87 5.67 2.84
CA ALA A 286 16.01 4.58 1.88
C ALA A 286 17.21 4.82 0.93
N ASN A 287 17.29 6.01 0.34
CA ASN A 287 18.37 6.40 -0.58
C ASN A 287 19.75 6.30 0.06
N ARG A 288 19.90 6.74 1.32
CA ARG A 288 21.18 6.63 2.06
C ARG A 288 21.66 5.19 2.20
N ARG A 289 20.74 4.23 2.26
CA ARG A 289 21.03 2.80 2.41
C ARG A 289 21.02 2.02 1.10
N GLY A 290 20.79 2.69 -0.03
CA GLY A 290 20.61 2.03 -1.33
C GLY A 290 19.41 1.08 -1.34
N LYS A 291 18.36 1.37 -0.55
CA LYS A 291 17.11 0.61 -0.52
C LYS A 291 16.12 1.22 -1.50
N LEU A 292 15.40 0.39 -2.25
CA LEU A 292 14.39 0.90 -3.19
C LEU A 292 13.23 1.55 -2.44
N VAL A 293 12.74 2.66 -2.95
CA VAL A 293 11.56 3.35 -2.40
C VAL A 293 10.50 3.62 -3.47
N ILE A 294 9.25 3.33 -3.12
CA ILE A 294 8.07 3.55 -3.96
C ILE A 294 7.21 4.66 -3.33
N THR A 295 6.89 5.72 -4.06
CA THR A 295 5.89 6.71 -3.64
C THR A 295 4.52 6.34 -4.19
N ALA A 296 3.55 6.16 -3.29
CA ALA A 296 2.28 5.53 -3.62
C ALA A 296 1.08 6.37 -3.18
N THR A 297 -0.07 6.04 -3.79
CA THR A 297 -1.44 6.55 -3.52
C THR A 297 -1.66 8.00 -3.93
N GLN A 298 -2.82 8.31 -4.53
CA GLN A 298 -3.25 9.67 -4.93
C GLN A 298 -2.23 10.46 -5.75
N MET A 299 -1.45 9.78 -6.60
CA MET A 299 -0.43 10.45 -7.43
C MET A 299 -1.10 11.20 -8.59
N LEU A 300 -2.08 10.56 -9.24
CA LEU A 300 -2.88 11.15 -10.34
C LEU A 300 -4.38 10.90 -10.10
N GLU A 301 -4.85 11.00 -8.85
CA GLU A 301 -6.19 10.57 -8.40
C GLU A 301 -7.34 11.07 -9.29
N SER A 302 -7.32 12.34 -9.70
CA SER A 302 -8.35 12.92 -10.55
C SER A 302 -8.48 12.22 -11.90
N MET A 303 -7.43 11.51 -12.36
CA MET A 303 -7.45 10.75 -13.59
C MET A 303 -8.28 9.46 -13.54
N ILE A 304 -8.80 9.09 -12.36
CA ILE A 304 -9.86 8.07 -12.26
C ILE A 304 -11.07 8.47 -13.13
N HIS A 305 -11.42 9.76 -13.16
CA HIS A 305 -12.59 10.27 -13.88
C HIS A 305 -12.26 11.33 -14.94
N ASN A 306 -10.99 11.72 -15.07
CA ASN A 306 -10.57 12.77 -16.00
C ASN A 306 -9.42 12.30 -16.90
N PRO A 307 -9.39 12.70 -18.18
CA PRO A 307 -8.32 12.32 -19.09
C PRO A 307 -6.99 13.06 -18.82
N LEU A 308 -7.00 14.06 -17.93
CA LEU A 308 -5.83 14.86 -17.55
C LEU A 308 -5.81 15.08 -16.03
N PRO A 309 -4.61 15.13 -15.42
CA PRO A 309 -4.47 15.41 -14.01
C PRO A 309 -4.57 16.91 -13.73
N THR A 310 -4.73 17.24 -12.47
CA THR A 310 -4.57 18.60 -11.96
C THR A 310 -3.11 19.05 -12.01
N ARG A 311 -2.87 20.35 -11.83
CA ARG A 311 -1.50 20.88 -11.68
C ARG A 311 -0.84 20.43 -10.37
N ALA A 312 -1.64 20.21 -9.33
CA ALA A 312 -1.15 19.72 -8.04
C ALA A 312 -0.61 18.29 -8.18
N GLU A 313 -1.36 17.40 -8.82
CA GLU A 313 -0.94 16.01 -9.07
C GLU A 313 0.31 15.91 -9.94
N ALA A 314 0.39 16.71 -11.03
CA ALA A 314 1.59 16.76 -11.85
C ALA A 314 2.82 17.25 -11.04
N SER A 315 2.62 18.24 -10.16
CA SER A 315 3.66 18.70 -9.25
C SER A 315 4.04 17.63 -8.22
N ASP A 316 3.08 16.89 -7.70
CA ASP A 316 3.29 15.85 -6.69
C ASP A 316 4.17 14.72 -7.23
N VAL A 317 3.84 14.19 -8.41
CA VAL A 317 4.66 13.18 -9.11
C VAL A 317 6.07 13.70 -9.35
N ALA A 318 6.22 14.92 -9.88
CA ALA A 318 7.53 15.50 -10.17
C ALA A 318 8.38 15.67 -8.90
N ASN A 319 7.77 16.11 -7.78
CA ASN A 319 8.47 16.27 -6.51
C ASN A 319 8.86 14.94 -5.88
N ALA A 320 8.04 13.88 -6.01
CA ALA A 320 8.44 12.55 -5.59
C ALA A 320 9.71 12.07 -6.33
N VAL A 321 9.79 12.37 -7.64
CA VAL A 321 11.00 12.12 -8.43
C VAL A 321 12.17 12.96 -7.93
N PHE A 322 11.99 14.27 -7.70
CA PHE A 322 13.06 15.14 -7.18
C PHE A 322 13.55 14.76 -5.78
N ASP A 323 12.66 14.24 -4.93
CA ASP A 323 13.00 13.69 -3.62
C ASP A 323 13.89 12.44 -3.74
N GLY A 324 13.88 11.80 -4.91
CA GLY A 324 14.72 10.65 -5.25
C GLY A 324 13.98 9.32 -5.12
N THR A 325 12.68 9.27 -5.42
CA THR A 325 11.94 8.00 -5.44
C THR A 325 12.38 7.11 -6.60
N ASP A 326 12.52 5.80 -6.38
CA ASP A 326 12.86 4.84 -7.44
C ASP A 326 11.65 4.48 -8.30
N ALA A 327 10.45 4.54 -7.71
CA ALA A 327 9.21 4.27 -8.42
C ALA A 327 8.04 5.11 -7.92
N VAL A 328 7.13 5.40 -8.83
CA VAL A 328 5.84 6.04 -8.56
C VAL A 328 4.73 5.04 -8.83
N MET A 329 3.68 5.05 -8.00
CA MET A 329 2.62 4.04 -8.07
C MET A 329 1.24 4.63 -8.33
N LEU A 330 0.55 4.03 -9.31
CA LEU A 330 -0.88 4.23 -9.59
C LEU A 330 -1.71 3.15 -8.89
N SER A 331 -2.77 3.58 -8.23
CA SER A 331 -3.70 2.76 -7.45
C SER A 331 -5.04 2.63 -8.17
N ALA A 332 -6.04 3.43 -7.79
CA ALA A 332 -7.37 3.35 -8.36
C ALA A 332 -7.39 3.84 -9.82
N GLU A 333 -6.48 4.74 -10.18
CA GLU A 333 -6.32 5.30 -11.53
C GLU A 333 -6.23 4.20 -12.60
N THR A 334 -5.48 3.13 -12.31
CA THR A 334 -5.31 1.99 -13.24
C THR A 334 -6.18 0.79 -12.88
N ALA A 335 -6.58 0.64 -11.62
CA ALA A 335 -7.37 -0.52 -11.19
C ALA A 335 -8.85 -0.39 -11.58
N ALA A 336 -9.43 0.80 -11.42
CA ALA A 336 -10.87 1.03 -11.57
C ALA A 336 -11.22 2.33 -12.33
N GLY A 337 -10.22 3.14 -12.72
CA GLY A 337 -10.42 4.39 -13.43
C GLY A 337 -10.87 4.24 -14.88
N GLU A 338 -11.44 5.32 -15.42
CA GLU A 338 -11.91 5.42 -16.81
C GLU A 338 -10.76 5.59 -17.81
N TYR A 339 -9.58 6.01 -17.33
CA TYR A 339 -8.41 6.37 -18.14
C TYR A 339 -7.11 5.64 -17.68
N PRO A 340 -7.10 4.29 -17.57
CA PRO A 340 -5.99 3.57 -16.97
C PRO A 340 -4.70 3.68 -17.80
N VAL A 341 -4.80 3.59 -19.13
CA VAL A 341 -3.63 3.65 -20.02
C VAL A 341 -3.07 5.07 -20.08
N GLU A 342 -3.96 6.06 -20.16
CA GLU A 342 -3.62 7.48 -20.18
C GLU A 342 -2.97 7.92 -18.86
N SER A 343 -3.36 7.33 -17.73
CA SER A 343 -2.74 7.57 -16.42
C SER A 343 -1.28 7.11 -16.40
N VAL A 344 -0.99 5.90 -16.90
CA VAL A 344 0.40 5.40 -17.04
C VAL A 344 1.19 6.29 -18.00
N ALA A 345 0.64 6.63 -19.16
CA ALA A 345 1.31 7.48 -20.14
C ALA A 345 1.55 8.90 -19.61
N MET A 346 0.64 9.45 -18.80
CA MET A 346 0.82 10.74 -18.16
C MET A 346 1.91 10.70 -17.10
N MET A 347 1.90 9.67 -16.24
CA MET A 347 2.94 9.43 -15.26
C MET A 347 4.32 9.33 -15.92
N ASP A 348 4.46 8.57 -17.02
CA ASP A 348 5.71 8.47 -17.78
C ASP A 348 6.22 9.83 -18.27
N ARG A 349 5.34 10.67 -18.84
CA ARG A 349 5.71 12.02 -19.30
C ARG A 349 6.18 12.91 -18.15
N ILE A 350 5.49 12.90 -17.01
CA ILE A 350 5.87 13.73 -15.86
C ILE A 350 7.21 13.26 -15.30
N VAL A 351 7.41 11.95 -15.15
CA VAL A 351 8.68 11.39 -14.65
C VAL A 351 9.83 11.78 -15.56
N ARG A 352 9.71 11.62 -16.89
CA ARG A 352 10.77 12.02 -17.82
C ARG A 352 11.07 13.52 -17.76
N GLN A 353 10.04 14.35 -17.59
CA GLN A 353 10.19 15.79 -17.47
C GLN A 353 10.91 16.17 -16.16
N ALA A 354 10.60 15.50 -15.06
CA ALA A 354 11.28 15.68 -13.78
C ALA A 354 12.75 15.20 -13.87
N GLU A 355 13.00 14.03 -14.44
CA GLU A 355 14.36 13.50 -14.63
C GLU A 355 15.25 14.42 -15.47
N ALA A 356 14.70 15.06 -16.51
CA ALA A 356 15.42 16.04 -17.32
C ALA A 356 15.86 17.28 -16.50
N GLY A 357 15.10 17.64 -15.46
CA GLY A 357 15.40 18.74 -14.54
C GLY A 357 16.09 18.29 -13.24
N PHE A 358 16.43 17.01 -13.10
CA PHE A 358 16.88 16.44 -11.82
C PHE A 358 18.21 17.02 -11.33
N THR A 359 19.12 17.39 -12.24
CA THR A 359 20.39 18.04 -11.85
C THR A 359 20.18 19.40 -11.18
N GLU A 360 19.12 20.13 -11.55
CA GLU A 360 18.82 21.46 -11.02
C GLU A 360 17.95 21.40 -9.76
N TRP A 361 16.94 20.51 -9.75
CA TRP A 361 15.90 20.49 -8.72
C TRP A 361 15.92 19.25 -7.82
N GLY A 362 16.65 18.21 -8.22
CA GLY A 362 16.72 16.95 -7.49
C GLY A 362 17.62 17.04 -6.27
N HIS A 363 17.31 16.20 -5.28
CA HIS A 363 18.12 16.03 -4.09
C HIS A 363 19.02 14.81 -4.24
N VAL A 364 20.28 15.01 -4.65
CA VAL A 364 21.27 13.94 -4.67
C VAL A 364 21.72 13.66 -3.23
N GLN A 365 21.31 12.53 -2.68
CA GLN A 365 21.91 12.02 -1.44
C GLN A 365 23.03 11.04 -1.79
N VAL A 366 24.20 11.26 -1.20
CA VAL A 366 25.30 10.31 -1.27
C VAL A 366 24.92 9.12 -0.40
N MET A 367 24.87 7.93 -0.98
CA MET A 367 24.76 6.69 -0.21
C MET A 367 25.84 6.71 0.88
N GLU A 368 25.46 6.41 2.12
CA GLU A 368 26.44 6.21 3.17
C GLU A 368 27.23 4.95 2.81
N ALA A 369 28.42 5.15 2.26
CA ALA A 369 29.33 4.04 2.04
C ALA A 369 29.66 3.47 3.42
N SER A 370 29.21 2.25 3.68
CA SER A 370 29.81 1.43 4.72
C SER A 370 31.32 1.42 4.47
N GLU A 371 32.13 1.71 5.50
CA GLU A 371 33.60 1.79 5.39
C GLU A 371 34.24 0.49 4.85
N HIS A 372 33.46 -0.58 4.64
CA HIS A 372 33.92 -1.91 4.24
C HIS A 372 33.13 -2.54 3.07
N ASP A 373 32.39 -1.78 2.26
CA ASP A 373 31.70 -2.32 1.08
C ASP A 373 32.42 -1.96 -0.24
N ASP A 374 33.29 -2.87 -0.69
CA ASP A 374 34.04 -2.74 -1.95
C ASP A 374 33.11 -2.59 -3.15
N ALA A 375 31.95 -3.26 -3.17
CA ALA A 375 31.01 -3.20 -4.28
C ALA A 375 30.39 -1.79 -4.37
N ALA A 376 29.97 -1.22 -3.24
CA ALA A 376 29.47 0.15 -3.18
C ALA A 376 30.55 1.18 -3.57
N ALA A 377 31.79 0.98 -3.12
CA ALA A 377 32.91 1.85 -3.49
C ALA A 377 33.20 1.82 -5.00
N MET A 378 33.21 0.62 -5.60
CA MET A 378 33.38 0.44 -7.05
C MET A 378 32.23 1.05 -7.84
N ALA A 379 30.98 0.88 -7.39
CA ALA A 379 29.80 1.47 -8.04
C ALA A 379 29.84 3.01 -8.02
N ASN A 380 30.23 3.60 -6.89
CA ASN A 380 30.41 5.05 -6.78
C ASN A 380 31.53 5.56 -7.69
N ALA A 381 32.67 4.87 -7.73
CA ALA A 381 33.77 5.24 -8.63
C ALA A 381 33.35 5.14 -10.11
N ALA A 382 32.59 4.10 -10.48
CA ALA A 382 32.05 3.95 -11.82
C ALA A 382 31.05 5.06 -12.17
N ARG A 383 30.18 5.45 -11.22
CA ARG A 383 29.25 6.59 -11.39
C ARG A 383 30.00 7.89 -11.65
N GLU A 384 31.00 8.21 -10.84
CA GLU A 384 31.81 9.43 -11.00
C GLU A 384 32.52 9.45 -12.36
N LEU A 385 33.15 8.33 -12.76
CA LEU A 385 33.80 8.21 -14.06
C LEU A 385 32.80 8.35 -15.21
N ALA A 386 31.62 7.74 -15.09
CA ALA A 386 30.57 7.82 -16.09
C ALA A 386 30.08 9.27 -16.31
N HIS A 387 29.92 10.03 -15.22
CA HIS A 387 29.53 11.43 -15.26
C HIS A 387 30.64 12.33 -15.85
N ASP A 388 31.88 12.17 -15.39
CA ASP A 388 33.03 12.97 -15.89
C ASP A 388 33.31 12.74 -17.38
N ARG A 389 33.10 11.52 -17.86
CA ARG A 389 33.38 11.13 -19.25
C ARG A 389 32.17 11.18 -20.17
N ASP A 390 31.00 11.56 -19.66
CA ASP A 390 29.72 11.60 -20.38
C ASP A 390 29.45 10.31 -21.18
N VAL A 391 29.60 9.17 -20.50
CA VAL A 391 29.41 7.86 -21.15
C VAL A 391 27.93 7.59 -21.42
N THR A 392 27.64 6.85 -22.50
CA THR A 392 26.26 6.56 -22.90
C THR A 392 25.53 5.60 -21.96
N ALA A 393 26.24 4.65 -21.33
CA ALA A 393 25.65 3.65 -20.45
C ALA A 393 26.70 3.06 -19.48
N ILE A 394 26.22 2.50 -18.37
CA ILE A 394 27.00 1.68 -17.44
C ILE A 394 26.48 0.24 -17.56
N ALA A 395 27.36 -0.73 -17.82
CA ALA A 395 27.02 -2.15 -17.84
C ALA A 395 27.48 -2.82 -16.54
N VAL A 396 26.56 -3.51 -15.88
CA VAL A 396 26.80 -4.28 -14.65
C VAL A 396 26.39 -5.73 -14.93
N PHE A 397 27.22 -6.70 -14.52
CA PHE A 397 27.08 -8.13 -14.85
C PHE A 397 26.86 -8.97 -13.60
#